data_AF-A0A845S281-F1
#
_entry.id   AF-A0A845S281-F1
#
_cell.length_a   1.000
_cell.length_b   1.000
_cell.length_c   1.000
_cell.angle_alpha   90.00
_cell.angle_beta   90.00
_cell.angle_gamma   90.00
#
_symmetry.space_group_name_H-M   'P 1'
#
loop_
_entity.id
_entity.type
_entity.pdbx_description
1 polymer ?
#
loop_
_entity_poly.entity_id
_entity_poly.type
_entity_poly.pdbx_seq_one_letter_code
_entity_poly.pdbx_strand_id
1 'polypeptide(L)'
;MINKFFLAILISFALAHCGFSPIYTGNSKQVIISKSEIVGDKDLAFNLEQKLNFKKDEKNLNAYIFRAQIYDTTESSLVDSRGISTEEIIKLTVSYQFQDKNGVVIY
;
A
#
# COMPACT_ATOMS: atom_id res chain seq x y z
N MET A 1 18.69 -23.24 -33.14
CA MET A 1 17.40 -22.62 -32.76
C MET A 1 16.97 -23.23 -31.43
N ILE A 2 17.06 -22.49 -30.32
CA ILE A 2 16.71 -23.06 -29.02
C ILE A 2 15.19 -23.23 -28.94
N ASN A 3 14.75 -24.43 -28.58
CA ASN A 3 13.33 -24.72 -28.45
C ASN A 3 12.77 -23.87 -27.30
N LYS A 4 11.73 -23.08 -27.55
CA LYS A 4 11.11 -22.18 -26.56
C LYS A 4 10.73 -22.92 -25.26
N PHE A 5 10.40 -24.20 -25.37
CA PHE A 5 10.11 -25.07 -24.25
C PHE A 5 11.31 -25.32 -23.33
N PHE A 6 12.50 -25.50 -23.92
CA PHE A 6 13.73 -25.72 -23.16
C PHE A 6 14.16 -24.46 -22.40
N LEU A 7 13.94 -23.30 -23.00
CA LEU A 7 14.21 -22.00 -22.37
C LEU A 7 13.31 -21.77 -21.15
N ALA A 8 12.01 -22.10 -21.25
CA ALA A 8 11.06 -21.95 -20.15
C ALA A 8 11.41 -22.85 -18.94
N ILE A 9 11.86 -24.08 -19.19
CA ILE A 9 12.31 -25.00 -18.14
C ILE A 9 13.53 -24.42 -17.44
N LEU A 10 14.54 -23.96 -18.19
CA LEU A 10 15.78 -23.44 -17.62
C LEU A 10 15.55 -22.18 -16.77
N ILE A 11 14.64 -21.29 -17.19
CA ILE A 11 14.22 -20.11 -16.42
C ILE A 11 13.47 -20.51 -15.14
N SER A 12 12.59 -21.51 -15.22
CA SER A 12 11.82 -21.98 -14.05
C SER A 12 12.71 -22.59 -12.98
N PHE A 13 13.71 -23.38 -13.39
CA PHE A 13 14.72 -23.90 -12.46
C PHE A 13 15.56 -22.76 -11.87
N ALA A 14 16.09 -21.84 -12.68
CA ALA A 14 16.91 -20.73 -12.18
C ALA A 14 16.17 -19.82 -11.18
N LEU A 15 14.88 -19.52 -11.40
CA LEU A 15 14.08 -18.67 -10.51
C LEU A 15 13.70 -19.36 -9.18
N ALA A 16 13.47 -20.67 -9.19
CA ALA A 16 13.13 -21.42 -7.98
C ALA A 16 14.30 -21.49 -6.98
N HIS A 17 15.55 -21.36 -7.44
CA HIS A 17 16.74 -21.43 -6.59
C HIS A 17 16.96 -20.13 -5.81
N CYS A 18 16.35 -19.03 -6.25
CA CYS A 18 16.38 -17.72 -5.60
C CYS A 18 15.23 -17.51 -4.61
N GLY A 19 14.44 -18.56 -4.30
CA GLY A 19 13.28 -18.46 -3.41
C GLY A 19 12.13 -17.60 -3.96
N PHE A 20 12.15 -17.25 -5.25
CA PHE A 20 11.06 -16.53 -5.88
C PHE A 20 9.89 -17.48 -6.13
N SER A 21 8.86 -17.40 -5.28
CA SER A 21 7.56 -17.96 -5.58
C SER A 21 6.76 -16.96 -6.43
N PRO A 22 6.12 -17.39 -7.53
CA PRO A 22 5.19 -16.51 -8.24
C PRO A 22 4.08 -16.05 -7.29
N ILE A 23 3.75 -14.75 -7.33
CA ILE A 23 2.62 -14.22 -6.57
C ILE A 23 1.35 -14.87 -7.12
N TYR A 24 0.68 -15.68 -6.29
CA TYR A 24 -0.59 -16.27 -6.66
C TYR A 24 -1.65 -15.18 -6.75
N THR A 25 -2.04 -14.84 -7.99
CA THR A 25 -3.11 -13.87 -8.29
C THR A 25 -4.49 -14.54 -8.42
N GLY A 26 -4.61 -15.84 -8.12
CA GLY A 26 -5.89 -16.52 -8.13
C GLY A 26 -6.85 -15.88 -7.13
N ASN A 27 -8.16 -16.11 -7.34
CA ASN A 27 -9.33 -15.43 -6.76
C ASN A 27 -9.18 -15.12 -5.25
N SER A 28 -8.36 -14.14 -4.91
CA SER A 28 -8.19 -13.66 -3.55
C SER A 28 -9.55 -13.12 -3.17
N LYS A 29 -10.06 -13.49 -1.99
CA LYS A 29 -11.31 -12.94 -1.48
C LYS A 29 -11.12 -11.42 -1.47
N GLN A 30 -11.66 -10.77 -2.50
CA GLN A 30 -11.44 -9.36 -2.74
C GLN A 30 -12.06 -8.65 -1.55
N VAL A 31 -11.27 -7.91 -0.78
CA VAL A 31 -11.77 -7.17 0.36
C VAL A 31 -12.76 -6.16 -0.20
N ILE A 32 -14.04 -6.34 0.11
CA ILE A 32 -15.11 -5.44 -0.33
C ILE A 32 -15.10 -4.28 0.64
N ILE A 33 -14.93 -3.07 0.11
CA ILE A 33 -14.92 -1.85 0.92
C ILE A 33 -16.28 -1.18 0.76
N SER A 34 -16.90 -0.77 1.86
CA SER A 34 -18.13 0.03 1.80
C SER A 34 -17.78 1.49 1.58
N LYS A 35 -16.82 1.99 2.35
CA LYS A 35 -16.35 3.38 2.31
C LYS A 35 -14.86 3.47 2.65
N SER A 36 -14.19 4.43 2.03
CA SER A 36 -12.84 4.88 2.37
C SER A 36 -12.90 6.25 3.06
N GLU A 37 -12.22 6.38 4.18
CA GLU A 37 -12.08 7.63 4.93
C GLU A 37 -10.59 7.88 5.15
N ILE A 38 -10.02 8.81 4.39
CA ILE A 38 -8.60 9.14 4.46
C ILE A 38 -8.48 10.57 4.98
N VAL A 39 -7.79 10.74 6.10
CA VAL A 39 -7.55 12.04 6.74
C VAL A 39 -6.09 12.42 6.55
N GLY A 40 -5.82 13.62 6.05
CA GLY A 40 -4.47 14.12 5.84
C GLY A 40 -4.43 15.22 4.78
N ASP A 41 -3.24 15.52 4.26
CA ASP A 41 -3.09 16.40 3.11
C ASP A 41 -3.96 15.93 1.93
N LYS A 42 -4.60 16.88 1.26
CA LYS A 42 -5.63 16.61 0.24
C LYS A 42 -5.04 15.88 -0.97
N ASP A 43 -3.88 16.30 -1.44
CA ASP A 43 -3.28 15.74 -2.65
C ASP A 43 -2.71 14.35 -2.35
N LEU A 44 -2.12 14.15 -1.17
CA LEU A 44 -1.67 12.83 -0.73
C LEU A 44 -2.83 11.87 -0.50
N ALA A 45 -3.91 12.32 0.16
CA ALA A 45 -5.10 11.50 0.39
C ALA A 45 -5.77 11.10 -0.94
N PHE A 46 -5.91 12.04 -1.88
CA PHE A 46 -6.47 11.78 -3.20
C PHE A 46 -5.61 10.80 -4.00
N ASN A 47 -4.29 11.00 -4.04
CA ASN A 47 -3.38 10.09 -4.74
C ASN A 47 -3.39 8.68 -4.14
N LEU A 48 -3.46 8.57 -2.82
CA LEU A 48 -3.58 7.28 -2.13
C LEU A 48 -4.88 6.58 -2.51
N GLU A 49 -6.01 7.29 -2.48
CA GLU A 49 -7.31 6.72 -2.85
C GLU A 49 -7.33 6.20 -4.30
N GLN A 50 -6.79 6.99 -5.24
CA GLN A 50 -6.68 6.60 -6.66
C GLN A 50 -5.83 5.36 -6.86
N LYS A 51 -4.71 5.23 -6.13
CA LYS A 51 -3.82 4.07 -6.23
C LYS A 51 -4.42 2.82 -5.60
N LEU A 52 -5.13 2.96 -4.48
CA LEU A 52 -5.79 1.84 -3.81
C LEU A 52 -6.95 1.29 -4.65
N ASN A 53 -7.70 2.19 -5.32
CA ASN A 53 -8.74 1.85 -6.29
C ASN A 53 -9.70 0.75 -5.79
N PHE A 54 -10.13 0.85 -4.54
CA PHE A 54 -11.01 -0.15 -3.95
C PHE A 54 -12.35 -0.20 -4.69
N LYS A 55 -12.83 -1.42 -4.96
CA LYS A 55 -14.21 -1.62 -5.43
C LYS A 55 -15.16 -1.35 -4.26
N LYS A 56 -15.88 -0.24 -4.33
CA LYS A 56 -16.81 0.18 -3.27
C LYS A 56 -18.20 -0.44 -3.48
N ASP A 57 -18.76 -1.03 -2.43
CA ASP A 57 -20.14 -1.54 -2.39
C ASP A 57 -20.77 -1.24 -1.02
N GLU A 58 -21.51 -0.13 -0.96
CA GLU A 58 -22.17 0.35 0.26
C GLU A 58 -23.29 -0.58 0.76
N LYS A 59 -23.84 -1.43 -0.12
CA LYS A 59 -25.00 -2.30 0.21
C LYS A 59 -24.58 -3.64 0.78
N ASN A 60 -23.28 -3.95 0.73
CA ASN A 60 -22.77 -5.24 1.17
C ASN A 60 -22.59 -5.28 2.69
N LEU A 61 -23.35 -6.15 3.35
CA LEU A 61 -23.34 -6.32 4.80
C LEU A 61 -22.03 -6.89 5.37
N ASN A 62 -21.15 -7.42 4.51
CA ASN A 62 -19.85 -7.98 4.86
C ASN A 62 -18.69 -7.09 4.37
N ALA A 63 -18.99 -5.87 3.91
CA ALA A 63 -17.97 -4.92 3.49
C ALA A 63 -17.33 -4.19 4.67
N TYR A 64 -16.05 -3.86 4.51
CA TYR A 64 -15.25 -3.16 5.51
C TYR A 64 -15.20 -1.66 5.23
N ILE A 65 -15.02 -0.87 6.28
CA ILE A 65 -14.69 0.55 6.18
C ILE A 65 -13.17 0.66 6.26
N PHE A 66 -12.54 1.21 5.21
CA PHE A 66 -11.12 1.53 5.22
C PHE A 66 -10.93 2.93 5.81
N ARG A 67 -10.12 3.02 6.86
CA ARG A 67 -9.72 4.30 7.45
C ARG A 67 -8.21 4.45 7.37
N ALA A 68 -7.75 5.61 6.92
CA ALA A 68 -6.34 5.95 6.93
C ALA A 68 -6.11 7.38 7.43
N GLN A 69 -4.97 7.59 8.06
CA GLN A 69 -4.52 8.88 8.51
C GLN A 69 -3.07 9.08 8.07
N ILE A 70 -2.85 10.20 7.39
CA ILE A 70 -1.56 10.59 6.82
C ILE A 70 -1.03 11.76 7.64
N TYR A 71 0.19 11.60 8.14
CA TYR A 71 0.92 12.60 8.91
C TYR A 71 2.23 12.92 8.21
N ASP A 72 2.49 14.20 7.97
CA ASP A 72 3.75 14.71 7.48
C ASP A 72 4.48 15.45 8.60
N THR A 73 5.77 15.15 8.77
CA THR A 73 6.63 15.87 9.70
C THR A 73 7.93 16.22 9.01
N THR A 74 8.36 17.47 9.14
CA THR A 74 9.66 17.93 8.66
C THR A 74 10.56 18.19 9.86
N GLU A 75 11.71 17.56 9.89
CA GLU A 75 12.73 17.72 10.93
C GLU A 75 14.03 18.21 10.29
N SER A 76 14.68 19.22 10.87
CA SER A 76 16.03 19.61 10.46
C SER A 76 17.02 18.52 10.86
N SER A 77 17.75 17.98 9.88
CA SER A 77 18.74 16.91 10.10
C SER A 77 20.11 17.48 10.42
N LEU A 78 20.52 18.52 9.68
CA LEU A 78 21.82 19.17 9.81
C LEU A 78 21.63 20.69 9.80
N VAL A 79 22.42 21.37 10.62
CA VAL A 79 22.45 22.84 10.73
C VAL A 79 23.88 23.35 10.54
N ASP A 80 24.04 24.47 9.84
CA ASP A 80 25.34 25.12 9.65
C ASP A 80 25.80 25.86 10.92
N SER A 81 27.02 26.42 10.88
CA SER A 81 27.61 27.19 11.99
C SER A 81 26.85 28.47 12.35
N ARG A 82 25.90 28.91 11.51
CA ARG A 82 25.01 30.05 11.73
C ARG A 82 23.63 29.62 12.26
N GLY A 83 23.43 28.31 12.47
CA GLY A 83 22.16 27.73 12.91
C GLY A 83 21.12 27.59 11.81
N ILE A 84 21.51 27.67 10.54
CA ILE A 84 20.61 27.53 9.40
C ILE A 84 20.56 26.06 8.98
N SER A 85 19.35 25.51 8.81
CA SER A 85 19.14 24.14 8.32
C SER A 85 19.79 23.95 6.95
N THR A 86 20.71 22.98 6.84
CA THR A 86 21.34 22.59 5.56
C THR A 86 20.69 21.35 4.96
N GLU A 87 20.01 20.55 5.78
CA GLU A 87 19.25 19.38 5.35
C GLU A 87 17.96 19.24 6.16
N GLU A 88 16.88 18.89 5.47
CA GLU A 88 15.59 18.59 6.07
C GLU A 88 15.20 17.14 5.77
N ILE A 89 14.75 16.43 6.79
CA ILE A 89 14.13 15.11 6.67
C ILE A 89 12.62 15.31 6.67
N ILE A 90 11.99 14.87 5.59
CA ILE A 90 10.54 14.79 5.49
C ILE A 90 10.14 13.35 5.80
N LYS A 91 9.42 13.12 6.91
CA LYS A 91 8.84 11.82 7.25
C LYS A 91 7.34 11.85 6.93
N LEU A 92 6.91 10.88 6.13
CA LEU A 92 5.49 10.64 5.86
C LEU A 92 5.07 9.36 6.55
N THR A 93 4.15 9.47 7.49
CA THR A 93 3.59 8.33 8.24
C THR A 93 2.14 8.11 7.81
N VAL A 94 1.81 6.89 7.37
CA VAL A 94 0.44 6.49 7.04
C VAL A 94 0.00 5.41 8.01
N SER A 95 -0.95 5.74 8.87
CA SER A 95 -1.64 4.78 9.75
C SER A 95 -2.94 4.37 9.09
N TYR A 96 -3.28 3.08 9.07
CA TYR A 96 -4.52 2.61 8.47
C TYR A 96 -5.14 1.50 9.29
N GLN A 97 -6.44 1.30 9.12
CA GLN A 97 -7.21 0.23 9.74
C GLN A 97 -8.42 -0.16 8.88
N PHE A 98 -8.84 -1.42 9.01
CA PHE A 98 -10.09 -1.93 8.44
C PHE A 98 -11.08 -2.18 9.57
N GLN A 99 -12.24 -1.53 9.47
CA GLN A 99 -13.34 -1.72 10.42
C GLN A 99 -14.47 -2.52 9.79
N ASP A 100 -15.12 -3.37 10.57
CA ASP A 100 -16.40 -3.94 10.18
C ASP A 100 -17.52 -2.89 10.25
N LYS A 101 -18.73 -3.27 9.82
CA LYS A 101 -19.93 -2.39 9.89
C LYS A 101 -20.30 -1.93 11.30
N ASN A 102 -19.81 -2.61 12.34
CA ASN A 102 -20.07 -2.29 13.75
C ASN A 102 -18.95 -1.42 14.35
N GLY A 103 -17.93 -1.06 13.57
CA GLY A 103 -16.79 -0.28 14.02
C GLY A 103 -15.67 -1.09 14.69
N VAL A 104 -15.75 -2.42 14.66
CA VAL A 104 -14.71 -3.30 15.21
C VAL A 104 -13.51 -3.31 14.25
N VAL A 105 -12.33 -2.98 14.76
CA VAL A 105 -11.07 -3.03 14.01
C VAL A 105 -10.67 -4.48 13.82
N ILE A 106 -10.53 -4.90 12.56
CA ILE A 106 -10.14 -6.27 12.21
C ILE A 106 -8.64 -6.32 11.90
N TYR A 107 -8.10 -5.24 11.31
CA TYR A 107 -6.69 -5.06 10.97
C TYR A 107 -6.27 -3.60 11.05
#